data_AF-A0A832RHG7-F1
#
_entry.id   AF-A0A832RHG7-F1
#
_cell.length_a   1.000
_cell.length_b   1.000
_cell.length_c   1.000
_cell.angle_alpha   90.00
_cell.angle_beta   90.00
_cell.angle_gamma   90.00
#
_symmetry.space_group_name_H-M   'P 1'
#
loop_
_entity.id
_entity.type
_entity.pdbx_description
1 polymer ?
#
loop_
_entity_poly.entity_id
_entity_poly.type
_entity_poly.pdbx_seq_one_letter_code
_entity_poly.pdbx_strand_id
1 'polypeptide(L)'
;VMEQQSASIAKGGIVATLNARTSILAAANPMYGKYDPFKNITENVALPIPLLTRFDLIFVVRDIPSKEKDRNIAQHIIGLHKKSATDTRSLIDPDIFTKYLAYCKKSDPLLTPEAEEKILDYYLKMRNVESEEMITVTPRQLGGLIRLATARARLLMKDQVEAEDAERAIFLIQSMLEDAGVDVNTGKVDLGVLQGRPHSEVSKLQLFMDVLKSLEGDSKTPVEEKLFVKELIKTGKFTEEEGRNFIRRMLREASIYESKPGHYNRV
;
A
#
# COMPACT_ATOMS: atom_id res chain seq x y z
N VAL A 1 -3.81 17.05 9.07
CA VAL A 1 -4.08 17.53 7.69
C VAL A 1 -4.67 16.45 6.79
N MET A 2 -3.94 15.43 6.32
CA MET A 2 -4.49 14.46 5.33
C MET A 2 -5.77 13.73 5.79
N GLU A 3 -5.79 13.32 7.06
CA GLU A 3 -6.93 12.59 7.65
C GLU A 3 -8.07 13.52 8.07
N GLN A 4 -7.72 14.50 8.90
CA GLN A 4 -8.68 15.37 9.57
C GLN A 4 -9.12 16.57 8.71
N GLN A 5 -8.45 16.79 7.58
CA GLN A 5 -8.63 17.95 6.69
C GLN A 5 -8.56 19.30 7.41
N SER A 6 -7.80 19.34 8.52
CA SER A 6 -7.58 20.52 9.36
C SER A 6 -6.12 20.60 9.82
N ALA A 7 -5.70 21.80 10.19
CA ALA A 7 -4.40 22.11 10.76
C ALA A 7 -4.58 22.94 12.04
N SER A 8 -4.14 22.41 13.18
CA SER A 8 -4.16 23.12 14.46
C SER A 8 -2.82 23.81 14.70
N ILE A 9 -2.88 25.09 15.03
CA ILE A 9 -1.72 25.94 15.30
C ILE A 9 -1.85 26.47 16.71
N ALA A 10 -0.81 26.24 17.54
CA ALA A 10 -0.68 26.80 18.87
C ALA A 10 0.66 27.55 18.96
N LYS A 11 0.63 28.88 18.80
CA LYS A 11 1.85 29.71 18.85
C LYS A 11 1.52 31.14 19.29
N GLY A 12 2.36 31.72 20.16
CA GLY A 12 2.24 33.12 20.58
C GLY A 12 0.90 33.46 21.26
N GLY A 13 0.33 32.52 22.03
CA GLY A 13 -0.97 32.69 22.68
C GLY A 13 -2.18 32.47 21.75
N ILE A 14 -1.97 32.23 20.46
CA ILE A 14 -3.03 31.89 19.51
C ILE A 14 -3.13 30.37 19.42
N VAL A 15 -4.30 29.84 19.79
CA VAL A 15 -4.69 28.46 19.56
C VAL A 15 -5.85 28.48 18.56
N ALA A 16 -5.59 28.05 17.33
CA ALA A 16 -6.58 28.06 16.26
C ALA A 16 -6.54 26.74 15.48
N THR A 17 -7.70 26.32 14.97
CA THR A 17 -7.79 25.20 14.03
C THR A 17 -8.29 25.72 12.69
N LEU A 18 -7.45 25.60 11.67
CA LEU A 18 -7.73 26.07 10.32
C LEU A 18 -8.22 24.91 9.45
N ASN A 19 -9.17 25.20 8.57
CA ASN A 19 -9.62 24.27 7.55
C ASN A 19 -8.52 24.10 6.48
N ALA A 20 -8.19 22.85 6.15
CA ALA A 20 -7.17 22.48 5.18
C ALA A 20 -7.68 21.41 4.21
N ARG A 21 -8.99 21.43 3.89
CA ARG A 21 -9.62 20.56 2.90
C ARG A 21 -8.96 20.73 1.54
N THR A 22 -8.15 19.74 1.16
CA THR A 22 -7.51 19.66 -0.15
C THR A 22 -7.32 18.20 -0.54
N SER A 23 -7.32 17.94 -1.84
CA SER A 23 -6.88 16.64 -2.38
C SER A 23 -5.37 16.67 -2.56
N ILE A 24 -4.70 15.58 -2.23
CA ILE A 24 -3.23 15.50 -2.32
C ILE A 24 -2.88 14.56 -3.46
N LEU A 25 -2.12 15.09 -4.41
CA LEU A 25 -1.40 14.32 -5.42
C LEU A 25 0.08 14.44 -5.09
N ALA A 26 0.75 13.31 -4.97
CA ALA A 26 2.18 13.25 -4.64
C ALA A 26 2.90 12.35 -5.64
N ALA A 27 4.13 12.73 -5.98
CA ALA A 27 5.08 11.89 -6.68
C ALA A 27 6.27 11.65 -5.76
N ALA A 28 6.75 10.41 -5.69
CA ALA A 28 7.89 10.02 -4.89
C ALA A 28 8.89 9.27 -5.76
N ASN A 29 10.17 9.59 -5.61
CA ASN A 29 11.25 8.87 -6.27
C ASN A 29 11.72 7.71 -5.39
N PRO A 30 12.15 6.58 -5.98
CA PRO A 30 12.84 5.53 -5.23
C PRO A 30 14.12 6.05 -4.59
N MET A 31 14.50 5.51 -3.43
CA MET A 31 15.65 6.00 -2.65
C MET A 31 16.97 6.08 -3.44
N TYR A 32 17.20 5.11 -4.33
CA TYR A 32 18.44 4.98 -5.11
C TYR A 32 18.26 5.39 -6.58
N GLY A 33 17.20 6.16 -6.89
CA GLY A 33 16.91 6.66 -8.24
C GLY A 33 16.31 5.63 -9.21
N LYS A 34 16.40 4.33 -8.89
CA LYS A 34 15.74 3.25 -9.62
C LYS A 34 14.90 2.41 -8.66
N TYR A 35 13.76 1.95 -9.16
CA TYR A 35 12.90 1.02 -8.44
C TYR A 35 13.53 -0.38 -8.48
N ASP A 36 13.73 -0.98 -7.30
CA ASP A 36 14.25 -2.33 -7.15
C ASP A 36 13.09 -3.34 -7.09
N PRO A 37 12.90 -4.20 -8.10
CA PRO A 37 11.81 -5.17 -8.12
C PRO A 37 11.92 -6.25 -7.03
N PHE A 38 13.10 -6.40 -6.42
CA PHE A 38 13.35 -7.38 -5.36
C PHE A 38 13.11 -6.81 -3.97
N LYS A 39 12.55 -5.60 -3.88
CA LYS A 39 12.19 -4.96 -2.62
C LYS A 39 10.74 -4.51 -2.63
N ASN A 40 10.11 -4.57 -1.46
CA ASN A 40 8.76 -4.10 -1.28
C ASN A 40 8.68 -2.57 -1.46
N ILE A 41 7.49 -2.03 -1.73
CA ILE A 41 7.32 -0.59 -1.93
C ILE A 41 7.76 0.25 -0.72
N THR A 42 7.54 -0.26 0.50
CA THR A 42 7.96 0.39 1.76
C THR A 42 9.47 0.47 1.93
N GLU A 43 10.21 -0.41 1.27
CA GLU A 43 11.67 -0.40 1.26
C GLU A 43 12.21 0.43 0.09
N ASN A 44 11.51 0.44 -1.04
CA ASN A 44 11.85 1.25 -2.20
C ASN A 44 11.66 2.75 -1.95
N VAL A 45 10.64 3.10 -1.15
CA VAL A 45 10.23 4.47 -0.88
C VAL A 45 10.44 4.77 0.60
N ALA A 46 11.28 5.75 0.94
CA ALA A 46 11.59 6.18 2.31
C ALA A 46 10.43 6.96 2.97
N LEU A 47 9.20 6.45 2.88
CA LEU A 47 8.03 7.04 3.52
C LEU A 47 7.60 6.20 4.73
N PRO A 48 7.33 6.85 5.88
CA PRO A 48 6.71 6.18 7.01
C PRO A 48 5.39 5.49 6.62
N ILE A 49 5.19 4.27 7.11
CA ILE A 49 3.96 3.48 6.90
C ILE A 49 2.68 4.26 7.22
N PRO A 50 2.60 5.06 8.33
CA PRO A 50 1.40 5.84 8.61
C PRO A 50 1.07 6.91 7.57
N LEU A 51 2.03 7.30 6.72
CA LEU A 51 1.80 8.19 5.58
C LEU A 51 1.39 7.41 4.34
N LEU A 52 2.04 6.28 4.04
CA LEU A 52 1.68 5.44 2.90
C LEU A 52 0.25 4.93 2.99
N THR A 53 -0.15 4.43 4.15
CA THR A 53 -1.51 3.96 4.43
C THR A 53 -2.58 5.07 4.39
N ARG A 54 -2.17 6.35 4.33
CA ARG A 54 -3.09 7.48 4.19
C ARG A 54 -3.51 7.79 2.76
N PHE A 55 -2.78 7.27 1.77
CA PHE A 55 -3.16 7.39 0.38
C PHE A 55 -4.22 6.35 0.03
N ASP A 56 -5.24 6.77 -0.72
CA ASP A 56 -6.29 5.87 -1.20
C ASP A 56 -5.83 5.05 -2.42
N LEU A 57 -4.99 5.64 -3.27
CA LEU A 57 -4.40 5.00 -4.44
C LEU A 57 -2.89 5.25 -4.48
N ILE A 58 -2.12 4.19 -4.75
CA ILE A 58 -0.68 4.22 -4.93
C ILE A 58 -0.36 3.45 -6.21
N PHE A 59 0.30 4.11 -7.16
CA PHE A 59 0.71 3.50 -8.42
C PHE A 59 2.23 3.53 -8.55
N VAL A 60 2.81 2.37 -8.90
CA VAL A 60 4.25 2.25 -9.13
C VAL A 60 4.52 2.33 -10.63
N VAL A 61 4.97 3.51 -11.08
CA VAL A 61 5.36 3.70 -12.48
C VAL A 61 6.82 3.26 -12.65
N ARG A 62 7.03 2.14 -13.35
CA ARG A 62 8.36 1.59 -13.63
C ARG A 62 8.83 1.95 -15.03
N ASP A 63 10.07 2.40 -15.13
CA ASP A 63 10.76 2.59 -16.40
C ASP A 63 11.36 1.24 -16.85
N ILE A 64 10.64 0.52 -17.71
CA ILE A 64 11.07 -0.76 -18.27
C ILE A 64 11.47 -0.53 -19.73
N PRO A 65 12.77 -0.62 -20.07
CA PRO A 65 13.25 -0.41 -21.43
C PRO A 65 12.54 -1.32 -22.43
N SER A 66 11.98 -0.74 -23.48
CA SER A 66 11.26 -1.48 -24.50
C SER A 66 11.44 -0.79 -25.84
N LYS A 67 12.14 -1.46 -26.77
CA LYS A 67 12.51 -0.89 -28.08
C LYS A 67 11.32 -0.30 -28.83
N GLU A 68 10.15 -0.91 -28.75
CA GLU A 68 8.93 -0.44 -29.42
C GLU A 68 8.35 0.80 -28.72
N LYS A 69 8.17 0.76 -27.40
CA LYS A 69 7.65 1.89 -26.62
C LYS A 69 8.59 3.09 -26.67
N ASP A 70 9.89 2.86 -26.49
CA ASP A 70 10.93 3.87 -26.52
C ASP A 70 11.03 4.52 -27.89
N ARG A 71 10.89 3.74 -28.97
CA ARG A 71 10.82 4.26 -30.33
C ARG A 71 9.60 5.17 -30.51
N ASN A 72 8.43 4.76 -30.04
CA ASN A 72 7.20 5.56 -30.16
C ASN A 72 7.31 6.87 -29.36
N ILE A 73 7.84 6.81 -28.14
CA ILE A 73 8.08 7.99 -27.29
C ILE A 73 9.10 8.92 -27.96
N ALA A 74 10.23 8.40 -28.42
CA ALA A 74 11.25 9.20 -29.08
C ALA A 74 10.74 9.85 -30.37
N GLN A 75 9.98 9.10 -31.20
CA GLN A 75 9.34 9.65 -32.40
C GLN A 75 8.36 10.76 -32.06
N HIS A 76 7.56 10.61 -31.00
CA HIS A 76 6.63 11.62 -30.53
C HIS A 76 7.38 12.90 -30.08
N ILE A 77 8.41 12.76 -29.24
CA ILE A 77 9.22 13.89 -28.76
C ILE A 77 9.90 14.62 -29.93
N ILE A 78 10.53 13.89 -30.86
CA ILE A 78 11.16 14.48 -32.04
C ILE A 78 10.13 15.19 -32.92
N GLY A 79 8.93 14.60 -33.08
CA GLY A 79 7.82 15.20 -33.83
C GLY A 79 7.37 16.54 -33.27
N LEU A 80 7.29 16.67 -31.95
CA LEU A 80 6.97 17.93 -31.25
C LEU A 80 8.01 19.03 -31.52
N HIS A 81 9.29 18.67 -31.64
CA HIS A 81 10.37 19.64 -31.88
C HIS A 81 10.55 20.00 -33.37
N LYS A 82 10.12 19.13 -34.30
CA LYS A 82 10.21 19.39 -35.76
C LYS A 82 9.10 20.28 -36.29
N LYS A 83 7.92 20.24 -35.68
CA LYS A 83 6.80 21.12 -36.05
C LYS A 83 6.85 22.36 -35.17
N SER A 84 7.14 23.52 -35.75
CA SER A 84 6.86 24.80 -35.11
C SER A 84 5.34 24.89 -34.90
N ALA A 85 4.89 24.54 -33.69
CA ALA A 85 3.53 24.66 -33.18
C ALA A 85 2.41 24.21 -34.15
N THR A 86 2.43 22.97 -34.65
CA THR A 86 1.26 22.42 -35.35
C THR A 86 0.61 21.30 -34.54
N ASP A 87 -0.32 21.72 -33.68
CA ASP A 87 -1.58 21.04 -33.40
C ASP A 87 -1.54 19.53 -33.22
N THR A 88 -1.12 19.10 -32.02
CA THR A 88 -1.94 18.12 -31.29
C THR A 88 -3.01 18.91 -30.54
N ARG A 89 -3.91 19.60 -31.25
CA ARG A 89 -5.10 20.18 -30.62
C ARG A 89 -5.85 19.01 -30.02
N SER A 90 -5.87 18.93 -28.69
CA SER A 90 -6.81 18.10 -27.97
C SER A 90 -8.18 18.26 -28.63
N LEU A 91 -8.88 17.15 -28.91
CA LEU A 91 -10.23 17.19 -29.51
C LEU A 91 -11.20 18.03 -28.67
N ILE A 92 -10.87 18.22 -27.39
CA ILE A 92 -11.62 19.01 -26.43
C ILE A 92 -10.77 20.23 -26.04
N ASP A 93 -11.37 21.40 -26.16
CA ASP A 93 -10.78 22.66 -25.69
C ASP A 93 -10.56 22.61 -24.16
N PRO A 94 -9.36 22.97 -23.65
CA PRO A 94 -9.08 23.01 -22.22
C PRO A 94 -10.06 23.84 -21.38
N ASP A 95 -10.59 24.95 -21.92
CA ASP A 95 -11.56 25.80 -21.24
C ASP A 95 -12.91 25.09 -21.10
N ILE A 96 -13.38 24.43 -22.17
CA ILE A 96 -14.60 23.60 -22.12
C ILE A 96 -14.44 22.47 -21.11
N PHE A 97 -13.30 21.77 -21.12
CA PHE A 97 -13.03 20.69 -20.17
C PHE A 97 -13.01 21.20 -18.72
N THR A 98 -12.41 22.37 -18.47
CA THR A 98 -12.38 22.97 -17.13
C THR A 98 -13.78 23.35 -16.66
N LYS A 99 -14.60 23.94 -17.54
CA LYS A 99 -16.02 24.26 -17.26
C LYS A 99 -16.84 22.99 -16.99
N TYR A 100 -16.60 21.93 -17.75
CA TYR A 100 -17.24 20.62 -17.54
C TYR A 100 -16.93 20.05 -16.16
N LEU A 101 -15.64 20.02 -15.77
CA LEU A 101 -15.23 19.55 -14.44
C LEU A 101 -15.82 20.41 -13.31
N ALA A 102 -15.88 21.74 -13.50
CA ALA A 102 -16.50 22.64 -12.53
C ALA A 102 -18.00 22.41 -12.38
N TYR A 103 -18.69 22.05 -13.47
CA TYR A 103 -20.11 21.68 -13.43
C TYR A 103 -20.32 20.34 -12.72
N CYS A 104 -19.56 19.30 -13.09
CA CYS A 104 -19.65 17.96 -12.49
C CYS A 104 -19.43 17.97 -10.96
N LYS A 105 -18.53 18.83 -10.46
CA LYS A 105 -18.24 18.98 -9.02
C LYS A 105 -19.43 19.47 -8.18
N LYS A 106 -20.50 20.00 -8.80
CA LYS A 106 -21.71 20.46 -8.10
C LYS A 106 -22.66 19.32 -7.75
N SER A 107 -22.57 18.18 -8.45
CA SER A 107 -23.42 17.01 -8.20
C SER A 107 -22.86 16.15 -7.06
N ASP A 108 -23.75 15.58 -6.25
CA ASP A 108 -23.41 14.63 -5.20
C ASP A 108 -24.30 13.38 -5.29
N PRO A 109 -23.97 12.45 -6.21
CA PRO A 109 -24.81 11.29 -6.47
C PRO A 109 -24.79 10.32 -5.29
N LEU A 110 -25.96 9.79 -4.96
CA LEU A 110 -26.16 8.81 -3.89
C LEU A 110 -25.93 7.39 -4.39
N LEU A 111 -25.54 6.47 -3.50
CA LEU A 111 -25.34 5.07 -3.86
C LEU A 111 -26.68 4.38 -4.08
N THR A 112 -26.74 3.57 -5.14
CA THR A 112 -27.82 2.61 -5.34
C THR A 112 -27.61 1.36 -4.48
N PRO A 113 -28.68 0.63 -4.10
CA PRO A 113 -28.55 -0.63 -3.37
C PRO A 113 -27.64 -1.64 -4.07
N GLU A 114 -27.69 -1.70 -5.41
CA GLU A 114 -26.84 -2.58 -6.22
C GLU A 114 -25.35 -2.22 -6.12
N ALA A 115 -25.03 -0.93 -6.10
CA ALA A 115 -23.66 -0.47 -5.93
C ALA A 115 -23.15 -0.74 -4.51
N GLU A 116 -23.99 -0.54 -3.50
CA GLU A 116 -23.66 -0.85 -2.10
C GLU A 116 -23.33 -2.34 -1.92
N GLU A 117 -24.14 -3.23 -2.49
CA GLU A 117 -23.92 -4.68 -2.42
C GLU A 117 -22.58 -5.07 -3.05
N LYS A 118 -22.24 -4.57 -4.25
CA LYS A 118 -20.95 -4.87 -4.89
C LYS A 118 -19.76 -4.38 -4.08
N ILE A 119 -19.85 -3.17 -3.52
CA ILE A 119 -18.78 -2.60 -2.68
C ILE A 119 -18.61 -3.43 -1.40
N LEU A 120 -19.73 -3.84 -0.77
CA LEU A 120 -19.73 -4.66 0.43
C LEU A 120 -19.13 -6.05 0.16
N ASP A 121 -19.59 -6.73 -0.88
CA ASP A 121 -19.09 -8.05 -1.28
C ASP A 121 -17.60 -8.03 -1.56
N TYR A 122 -17.12 -7.00 -2.28
CA TYR A 122 -15.70 -6.83 -2.54
C TYR A 122 -14.91 -6.61 -1.24
N TYR A 123 -15.40 -5.73 -0.35
CA TYR A 123 -14.76 -5.47 0.94
C TYR A 123 -14.68 -6.73 1.80
N LEU A 124 -15.77 -7.51 1.88
CA LEU A 124 -15.82 -8.75 2.63
C LEU A 124 -14.91 -9.82 2.02
N LYS A 125 -14.87 -9.94 0.69
CA LYS A 125 -13.98 -10.86 -0.02
C LYS A 125 -12.51 -10.58 0.31
N MET A 126 -12.12 -9.31 0.32
CA MET A 126 -10.76 -8.95 0.68
C MET A 126 -10.50 -9.16 2.17
N ARG A 127 -11.46 -8.79 3.04
CA ARG A 127 -11.30 -8.83 4.50
C ARG A 127 -11.40 -10.22 5.12
N ASN A 128 -12.06 -11.18 4.47
CA ASN A 128 -12.13 -12.55 4.97
C ASN A 128 -10.70 -12.99 5.36
N VAL A 129 -10.49 -13.85 6.35
CA VAL A 129 -9.14 -14.20 6.89
C VAL A 129 -8.79 -15.68 6.70
N GLU A 130 -9.72 -16.48 6.16
CA GLU A 130 -9.60 -17.94 6.11
C GLU A 130 -8.91 -18.54 4.87
N SER A 131 -8.77 -17.80 3.77
CA SER A 131 -7.99 -18.27 2.62
C SER A 131 -6.53 -17.86 2.74
N GLU A 132 -5.58 -18.76 2.50
CA GLU A 132 -4.13 -18.47 2.55
C GLU A 132 -3.66 -17.34 1.59
N GLU A 133 -4.55 -16.79 0.78
CA GLU A 133 -4.37 -15.65 -0.13
C GLU A 133 -5.08 -14.39 0.40
N MET A 134 -4.68 -13.89 1.56
CA MET A 134 -5.49 -12.88 2.25
C MET A 134 -4.93 -11.46 2.25
N ILE A 135 -5.77 -10.53 1.79
CA ILE A 135 -5.50 -9.11 1.66
C ILE A 135 -6.05 -8.40 2.91
N THR A 136 -5.21 -7.99 3.87
CA THR A 136 -5.72 -7.31 5.09
C THR A 136 -6.22 -5.87 4.82
N VAL A 137 -7.51 -5.72 4.49
CA VAL A 137 -8.12 -4.42 4.13
C VAL A 137 -8.62 -3.65 5.34
N THR A 138 -8.27 -2.37 5.42
CA THR A 138 -8.75 -1.46 6.47
C THR A 138 -10.09 -0.80 6.09
N PRO A 139 -10.95 -0.43 7.06
CA PRO A 139 -12.19 0.32 6.77
C PRO A 139 -11.97 1.64 6.00
N ARG A 140 -10.76 2.21 6.07
CA ARG A 140 -10.37 3.39 5.28
C ARG A 140 -10.50 3.14 3.77
N GLN A 141 -10.10 1.97 3.31
CA GLN A 141 -10.13 1.60 1.90
C GLN A 141 -11.56 1.51 1.37
N LEU A 142 -12.51 1.07 2.20
CA LEU A 142 -13.93 1.10 1.86
C LEU A 142 -14.40 2.54 1.60
N GLY A 143 -14.05 3.49 2.47
CA GLY A 143 -14.32 4.91 2.27
C GLY A 143 -13.61 5.51 1.04
N GLY A 144 -12.43 5.00 0.69
CA GLY A 144 -11.74 5.32 -0.56
C GLY A 144 -12.49 4.83 -1.79
N LEU A 145 -12.95 3.58 -1.76
CA LEU A 145 -13.71 2.95 -2.85
C LEU A 145 -15.01 3.70 -3.15
N ILE A 146 -15.79 4.04 -2.10
CA ILE A 146 -17.00 4.85 -2.24
C ILE A 146 -16.67 6.20 -2.88
N ARG A 147 -15.63 6.90 -2.40
CA ARG A 147 -15.22 8.19 -2.98
C ARG A 147 -14.83 8.09 -4.45
N LEU A 148 -14.16 7.01 -4.86
CA LEU A 148 -13.79 6.77 -6.26
C LEU A 148 -15.01 6.49 -7.14
N ALA A 149 -15.94 5.66 -6.67
CA ALA A 149 -17.17 5.34 -7.38
C ALA A 149 -18.05 6.60 -7.56
N THR A 150 -18.26 7.37 -6.49
CA THR A 150 -18.97 8.65 -6.54
C THR A 150 -18.27 9.64 -7.48
N ALA A 151 -16.93 9.70 -7.47
CA ALA A 151 -16.18 10.58 -8.38
C ALA A 151 -16.40 10.22 -9.86
N ARG A 152 -16.47 8.92 -10.20
CA ARG A 152 -16.80 8.47 -11.56
C ARG A 152 -18.23 8.85 -11.95
N ALA A 153 -19.21 8.58 -11.08
CA ALA A 153 -20.61 8.94 -11.33
C ALA A 153 -20.77 10.45 -11.57
N ARG A 154 -20.08 11.30 -10.78
CA ARG A 154 -20.02 12.76 -11.00
C ARG A 154 -19.43 13.13 -12.35
N LEU A 155 -18.32 12.50 -12.75
CA LEU A 155 -17.68 12.74 -14.05
C LEU A 155 -18.57 12.37 -15.24
N LEU A 156 -19.48 11.42 -15.05
CA LEU A 156 -20.45 10.98 -16.06
C LEU A 156 -21.80 11.71 -15.95
N MET A 157 -21.92 12.68 -15.04
CA MET A 157 -23.16 13.42 -14.75
C MET A 157 -24.36 12.51 -14.41
N LYS A 158 -24.10 11.39 -13.73
CA LYS A 158 -25.16 10.53 -13.20
C LYS A 158 -25.74 11.13 -11.92
N ASP A 159 -27.04 10.94 -11.71
CA ASP A 159 -27.73 11.35 -10.47
C ASP A 159 -27.50 10.35 -9.32
N GLN A 160 -27.14 9.11 -9.65
CA GLN A 160 -26.89 8.03 -8.69
C GLN A 160 -25.64 7.24 -9.09
N VAL A 161 -24.99 6.63 -8.10
CA VAL A 161 -23.84 5.74 -8.30
C VAL A 161 -24.37 4.34 -8.58
N GLU A 162 -24.08 3.84 -9.78
CA GLU A 162 -24.55 2.54 -10.26
C GLU A 162 -23.50 1.45 -10.02
N ALA A 163 -23.91 0.19 -10.18
CA ALA A 163 -23.05 -0.97 -10.02
C ALA A 163 -21.80 -0.94 -10.92
N GLU A 164 -21.90 -0.38 -12.13
CA GLU A 164 -20.77 -0.21 -13.05
C GLU A 164 -19.70 0.76 -12.49
N ASP A 165 -20.13 1.79 -11.76
CA ASP A 165 -19.23 2.77 -11.14
C ASP A 165 -18.44 2.14 -9.99
N ALA A 166 -19.10 1.30 -9.21
CA ALA A 166 -18.45 0.48 -8.19
C ALA A 166 -17.42 -0.48 -8.80
N GLU A 167 -17.77 -1.21 -9.87
CA GLU A 167 -16.85 -2.11 -10.57
C GLU A 167 -15.60 -1.38 -11.07
N ARG A 168 -15.77 -0.18 -11.64
CA ARG A 168 -14.64 0.59 -12.13
C ARG A 168 -13.74 1.08 -11.01
N ALA A 169 -14.31 1.45 -9.87
CA ALA A 169 -13.54 1.81 -8.68
C ALA A 169 -12.78 0.60 -8.10
N ILE A 170 -13.42 -0.57 -8.07
CA ILE A 170 -12.80 -1.84 -7.67
C ILE A 170 -11.60 -2.16 -8.56
N PHE A 171 -11.76 -2.03 -9.88
CA PHE A 171 -10.68 -2.24 -10.85
C PHE A 171 -9.45 -1.36 -10.55
N LEU A 172 -9.65 -0.09 -10.19
CA LEU A 172 -8.53 0.81 -9.85
C LEU A 172 -7.79 0.36 -8.59
N ILE A 173 -8.52 -0.10 -7.57
CA ILE A 173 -7.90 -0.65 -6.34
C ILE A 173 -7.15 -1.93 -6.66
N GLN A 174 -7.72 -2.84 -7.46
CA GLN A 174 -7.04 -4.07 -7.87
C GLN A 174 -5.75 -3.78 -8.63
N SER A 175 -5.77 -2.84 -9.58
CA SER A 175 -4.58 -2.40 -10.31
C SER A 175 -3.52 -1.82 -9.37
N MET A 176 -3.91 -1.04 -8.35
CA MET A 176 -2.97 -0.58 -7.31
C MET A 176 -2.35 -1.77 -6.55
N LEU A 177 -3.15 -2.77 -6.20
CA LEU A 177 -2.67 -3.92 -5.43
C LEU A 177 -1.71 -4.80 -6.23
N GLU A 178 -1.94 -4.96 -7.53
CA GLU A 178 -1.03 -5.66 -8.43
C GLU A 178 0.31 -4.92 -8.58
N ASP A 179 0.30 -3.58 -8.57
CA ASP A 179 1.52 -2.78 -8.73
C ASP A 179 2.30 -2.58 -7.42
N ALA A 180 1.60 -2.28 -6.32
CA ALA A 180 2.18 -1.81 -5.07
C ALA A 180 1.99 -2.78 -3.90
N GLY A 181 1.04 -3.69 -4.00
CA GLY A 181 0.64 -4.62 -2.95
C GLY A 181 1.20 -6.02 -3.11
N VAL A 182 2.13 -6.29 -4.03
CA VAL A 182 2.72 -7.62 -4.19
C VAL A 182 3.89 -7.80 -3.22
N ASP A 183 3.87 -8.86 -2.41
CA ASP A 183 5.03 -9.25 -1.61
C ASP A 183 6.07 -9.91 -2.51
N VAL A 184 7.24 -9.31 -2.58
CA VAL A 184 8.35 -9.82 -3.40
C VAL A 184 8.73 -11.26 -3.04
N ASN A 185 8.60 -11.65 -1.76
CA ASN A 185 9.00 -12.98 -1.31
C ASN A 185 8.05 -14.08 -1.79
N THR A 186 6.76 -13.78 -1.90
CA THR A 186 5.73 -14.76 -2.24
C THR A 186 5.23 -14.61 -3.67
N GLY A 187 5.44 -13.45 -4.30
CA GLY A 187 4.87 -13.09 -5.59
C GLY A 187 3.35 -12.93 -5.57
N LYS A 188 2.72 -12.95 -4.39
CA LYS A 188 1.28 -12.82 -4.22
C LYS A 188 0.92 -11.42 -3.74
N VAL A 189 -0.31 -11.01 -4.06
CA VAL A 189 -0.88 -9.75 -3.56
C VAL A 189 -1.12 -9.87 -2.05
N ASP A 190 -0.40 -9.07 -1.28
CA ASP A 190 -0.51 -8.91 0.16
C ASP A 190 -0.51 -7.41 0.54
N LEU A 191 -1.68 -6.92 0.94
CA LEU A 191 -1.82 -5.53 1.40
C LEU A 191 -1.04 -5.22 2.69
N GLY A 192 -0.62 -6.24 3.44
CA GLY A 192 0.30 -6.10 4.57
C GLY A 192 1.64 -5.47 4.18
N VAL A 193 2.05 -5.61 2.90
CA VAL A 193 3.21 -4.92 2.34
C VAL A 193 3.07 -3.40 2.46
N LEU A 194 1.90 -2.82 2.19
CA LEU A 194 1.67 -1.38 2.35
C LEU A 194 1.64 -0.94 3.83
N GLN A 195 1.39 -1.88 4.73
CA GLN A 195 1.47 -1.69 6.18
C GLN A 195 2.88 -1.93 6.73
N GLY A 196 3.85 -2.21 5.85
CA GLY A 196 5.28 -2.37 6.15
C GLY A 196 5.66 -3.63 6.90
N ARG A 197 4.74 -4.57 7.07
CA ARG A 197 5.04 -5.93 7.53
C ARG A 197 4.24 -6.91 6.67
N PRO A 198 4.88 -7.53 5.65
CA PRO A 198 4.25 -8.60 4.90
C PRO A 198 3.77 -9.71 5.84
N HIS A 199 2.62 -10.32 5.54
CA HIS A 199 2.08 -11.41 6.33
C HIS A 199 3.04 -12.60 6.41
N SER A 200 3.83 -12.82 5.35
CA SER A 200 4.90 -13.82 5.31
C SER A 200 5.92 -13.61 6.43
N GLU A 201 6.33 -12.36 6.69
CA GLU A 201 7.21 -12.00 7.81
C GLU A 201 6.51 -12.10 9.17
N VAL A 202 5.24 -11.67 9.27
CA VAL A 202 4.46 -11.76 10.52
C VAL A 202 4.28 -13.23 10.93
N SER A 203 3.97 -14.09 9.98
CA SER A 203 3.84 -15.54 10.19
C SER A 203 5.16 -16.17 10.65
N LYS A 204 6.28 -15.79 10.03
CA LYS A 204 7.62 -16.22 10.47
C LYS A 204 7.90 -15.77 11.90
N LEU A 205 7.56 -14.52 12.25
CA LEU A 205 7.74 -13.98 13.59
C LEU A 205 6.88 -14.70 14.64
N GLN A 206 5.61 -15.00 14.33
CA GLN A 206 4.75 -15.79 15.22
C GLN A 206 5.32 -17.18 15.48
N LEU A 207 5.69 -17.91 14.42
CA LEU A 207 6.33 -19.22 14.56
C LEU A 207 7.62 -19.15 15.38
N PHE A 208 8.44 -18.13 15.15
CA PHE A 208 9.67 -17.90 15.92
C PHE A 208 9.38 -17.73 17.41
N MET A 209 8.38 -16.91 17.76
CA MET A 209 7.98 -16.67 19.15
C MET A 209 7.33 -17.90 19.79
N ASP A 210 6.53 -18.66 19.04
CA ASP A 210 5.88 -19.88 19.52
C ASP A 210 6.90 -20.99 19.80
N VAL A 211 7.89 -21.17 18.90
CA VAL A 211 9.01 -22.11 19.13
C VAL A 211 9.82 -21.68 20.34
N LEU A 212 10.16 -20.38 20.47
CA LEU A 212 10.88 -19.87 21.62
C LEU A 212 10.11 -20.13 22.92
N LYS A 213 8.80 -19.85 22.93
CA LYS A 213 7.91 -20.09 24.08
C LYS A 213 7.83 -21.57 24.45
N SER A 214 7.77 -22.45 23.45
CA SER A 214 7.75 -23.90 23.68
C SER A 214 9.04 -24.42 24.32
N LEU A 215 10.19 -23.81 23.98
CA LEU A 215 11.50 -24.18 24.51
C LEU A 215 11.82 -23.54 25.87
N GLU A 216 11.31 -22.33 26.14
CA GLU A 216 11.43 -21.70 27.45
C GLU A 216 10.61 -22.41 28.54
N GLY A 217 9.46 -22.98 28.15
CA GLY A 217 8.46 -23.52 29.07
C GLY A 217 7.94 -22.48 30.07
N ASP A 218 7.16 -22.91 31.05
CA ASP A 218 6.66 -22.03 32.12
C ASP A 218 7.78 -21.59 33.09
N SER A 219 8.90 -22.32 33.11
CA SER A 219 10.06 -22.08 33.96
C SER A 219 11.02 -20.99 33.47
N LYS A 220 10.76 -20.38 32.30
CA LYS A 220 11.65 -19.37 31.66
C LYS A 220 13.11 -19.82 31.60
N THR A 221 13.36 -21.09 31.26
CA THR A 221 14.72 -21.60 31.16
C THR A 221 15.42 -21.00 29.94
N PRO A 222 16.69 -20.58 30.04
CA PRO A 222 17.42 -20.02 28.91
C PRO A 222 17.56 -21.04 27.77
N VAL A 223 17.17 -20.65 26.56
CA VAL A 223 17.18 -21.53 25.39
C VAL A 223 18.51 -21.44 24.66
N GLU A 224 19.19 -22.57 24.46
CA GLU A 224 20.46 -22.62 23.72
C GLU A 224 20.26 -22.31 22.22
N GLU A 225 21.11 -21.45 21.65
CA GLU A 225 21.04 -21.04 20.24
C GLU A 225 21.00 -22.23 19.27
N LYS A 226 21.84 -23.24 19.48
CA LYS A 226 21.93 -24.42 18.60
C LYS A 226 20.64 -25.24 18.62
N LEU A 227 20.00 -25.37 19.78
CA LEU A 227 18.74 -26.09 19.92
C LEU A 227 17.61 -25.30 19.27
N PHE A 228 17.59 -23.98 19.49
CA PHE A 228 16.58 -23.10 18.92
C PHE A 228 16.62 -23.06 17.40
N VAL A 229 17.80 -22.89 16.80
CA VAL A 229 17.96 -22.90 15.33
C VAL A 229 17.56 -24.24 14.74
N LYS A 230 17.84 -25.37 15.41
CA LYS A 230 17.39 -26.70 14.95
C LYS A 230 15.86 -26.84 14.96
N GLU A 231 15.18 -26.36 16.00
CA GLU A 231 13.72 -26.36 16.04
C GLU A 231 13.10 -25.41 15.01
N LEU A 232 13.71 -24.25 14.77
CA LEU A 232 13.30 -23.34 13.70
C LEU A 232 13.43 -24.01 12.32
N ILE A 233 14.50 -24.76 12.06
CA ILE A 233 14.67 -25.51 10.79
C ILE A 233 13.59 -26.60 10.65
N LYS A 234 13.20 -27.27 11.74
CA LYS A 234 12.13 -28.29 11.70
C LYS A 234 10.77 -27.73 11.25
N THR A 235 10.51 -26.44 11.47
CA THR A 235 9.28 -25.81 10.96
C THR A 235 9.25 -25.67 9.43
N GLY A 236 10.38 -25.89 8.75
CA GLY A 236 10.49 -25.82 7.29
C GLY A 236 10.42 -24.41 6.69
N LYS A 237 10.24 -23.36 7.50
CA LYS A 237 10.13 -21.96 7.04
C LYS A 237 11.41 -21.12 7.20
N PHE A 238 12.46 -21.69 7.80
CA PHE A 238 13.73 -21.03 8.08
C PHE A 238 14.91 -21.87 7.61
N THR A 239 15.87 -21.23 6.94
CA THR A 239 17.23 -21.76 6.79
C THR A 239 18.10 -21.46 8.02
N GLU A 240 19.23 -22.15 8.18
CA GLU A 240 20.15 -21.95 9.31
C GLU A 240 20.68 -20.50 9.37
N GLU A 241 21.00 -19.92 8.20
CA GLU A 241 21.48 -18.54 8.09
C GLU A 241 20.37 -17.53 8.38
N GLU A 242 19.17 -17.74 7.84
CA GLU A 242 18.01 -16.88 8.13
C GLU A 242 17.64 -16.91 9.61
N GLY A 243 17.64 -18.09 10.24
CA GLY A 243 17.36 -18.24 11.67
C GLY A 243 18.34 -17.45 12.54
N ARG A 244 19.65 -17.55 12.27
CA ARG A 244 20.68 -16.76 12.98
C ARG A 244 20.56 -15.26 12.73
N ASN A 245 20.23 -14.86 11.49
CA ASN A 245 20.00 -13.46 11.17
C ASN A 245 18.74 -12.93 11.88
N PHE A 246 17.69 -13.75 12.01
CA PHE A 246 16.47 -13.42 12.73
C PHE A 246 16.72 -13.23 14.23
N ILE A 247 17.49 -14.12 14.87
CA ILE A 247 17.91 -13.98 16.27
C ILE A 247 18.65 -12.66 16.48
N ARG A 248 19.63 -12.35 15.63
CA ARG A 248 20.37 -11.07 15.69
C ARG A 248 19.45 -9.86 15.51
N ARG A 249 18.46 -9.94 14.62
CA ARG A 249 17.45 -8.89 14.42
C ARG A 249 16.60 -8.70 15.68
N MET A 250 16.10 -9.79 16.27
CA MET A 250 15.25 -9.75 17.47
C MET A 250 15.98 -9.27 18.72
N LEU A 251 17.29 -9.54 18.84
CA LEU A 251 18.15 -8.95 19.88
C LEU A 251 18.27 -7.44 19.71
N ARG A 252 18.46 -6.96 18.48
CA ARG A 252 18.55 -5.51 18.18
C ARG A 252 17.24 -4.78 18.44
N GLU A 253 16.11 -5.45 18.20
CA GLU A 253 14.75 -4.95 18.47
C GLU A 253 14.34 -5.12 19.95
N ALA A 254 15.20 -5.68 20.80
CA ALA A 254 14.94 -5.97 22.21
C ALA A 254 13.67 -6.80 22.45
N SER A 255 13.30 -7.67 21.49
CA SER A 255 12.19 -8.62 21.65
C SER A 255 12.63 -9.88 22.40
N ILE A 256 13.93 -10.19 22.33
CA ILE A 256 14.60 -11.24 23.11
C ILE A 256 15.86 -10.65 23.73
N TYR A 257 16.33 -11.24 24.83
CA TYR A 257 17.59 -10.87 25.48
C TYR A 257 18.47 -12.11 25.71
N GLU A 258 19.77 -11.87 25.81
CA GLU A 258 20.76 -12.92 26.08
C GLU A 258 20.97 -13.05 27.60
N SER A 259 20.49 -14.15 28.20
CA SER A 259 20.63 -14.41 29.64
C SER A 259 22.03 -14.92 30.00
N LYS A 260 22.62 -15.73 29.12
CA LYS A 260 23.98 -16.27 29.21
C LYS A 260 24.56 -16.31 27.79
N PRO A 261 25.89 -16.30 27.61
CA PRO A 261 26.49 -16.43 26.28
C PRO A 261 25.89 -17.60 25.49
N GLY A 262 25.28 -17.31 24.35
CA GLY A 262 24.61 -18.29 23.47
C GLY A 262 23.26 -18.82 23.98
N HIS A 263 22.66 -18.19 24.99
CA HIS A 263 21.34 -18.56 25.53
C HIS A 263 20.38 -17.37 25.56
N TYR A 264 19.20 -17.55 24.99
CA TYR A 264 18.23 -16.49 24.78
C TYR A 264 16.94 -16.72 25.56
N ASN A 265 16.33 -15.61 25.99
CA ASN A 265 15.02 -15.56 26.62
C ASN A 265 14.17 -14.43 26.02
N ARG A 266 12.85 -14.54 26.10
CA ARG A 266 11.97 -13.41 25.78
C ARG A 266 12.01 -12.37 26.89
N VAL A 267 11.91 -11.11 26.50
CA VAL A 267 11.72 -9.99 27.44
C VAL A 267 10.38 -10.12 28.18
#